data_AF-A0A177NGB8-F1
#
_entry.id   AF-A0A177NGB8-F1
#
_cell.length_a   1.000
_cell.length_b   1.000
_cell.length_c   1.000
_cell.angle_alpha   90.00
_cell.angle_beta   90.00
_cell.angle_gamma   90.00
#
_symmetry.space_group_name_H-M   'P 1'
#
loop_
_entity.id
_entity.type
_entity.pdbx_description
1 polymer ?
#
loop_
_entity_poly.entity_id
_entity_poly.type
_entity_poly.pdbx_seq_one_letter_code
_entity_poly.pdbx_strand_id
1 'polypeptide(L)'
;MVAELSRAFEERQAEVSTYIEFLQSLEQASRSGIPKLENVDHSISTDQQKILYSSVYLQLYNLVESTITRCLEAVTNAATNSGTLYAKDLSESLRSEWVKGMARTNKELSSDNRFLAAMELCEHLISNRPITVLSITKGGGGNWDDTNIENTTLRVGFNLNISDDVKQGIRRHYRDGMGALSAVKTYRNKLAHGKISFVECANEVTVSDLQKLKDNTTAYLREVIDNFIAYIEGFEYLAPDRRPGNTIGEQELNPT
;
A
#
# COMPACT_ATOMS: atom_id res chain seq x y z
N MET A 1 16.45 -4.30 2.36
CA MET A 1 15.01 -4.58 2.17
C MET A 1 14.17 -4.11 3.37
N VAL A 2 14.22 -4.76 4.54
CA VAL A 2 13.41 -4.36 5.72
C VAL A 2 13.65 -2.92 6.16
N ALA A 3 14.91 -2.57 6.41
CA ALA A 3 15.28 -1.21 6.78
C ALA A 3 14.92 -0.16 5.70
N GLU A 4 14.79 -0.57 4.43
CA GLU A 4 14.44 0.34 3.33
C GLU A 4 12.93 0.58 3.23
N LEU A 5 12.11 -0.44 3.53
CA LEU A 5 10.65 -0.30 3.59
C LEU A 5 10.24 0.61 4.73
N SER A 6 10.72 0.33 5.95
CA SER A 6 10.39 1.13 7.13
C SER A 6 10.89 2.57 7.00
N ARG A 7 12.13 2.77 6.53
CA ARG A 7 12.68 4.11 6.30
C ARG A 7 11.86 4.91 5.29
N ALA A 8 11.49 4.32 4.15
CA ALA A 8 10.72 5.02 3.14
C ALA A 8 9.31 5.39 3.62
N PHE A 9 8.70 4.54 4.45
CA PHE A 9 7.45 4.86 5.13
C PHE A 9 7.61 6.01 6.13
N GLU A 10 8.65 5.97 6.96
CA GLU A 10 8.94 7.00 7.96
C GLU A 10 9.20 8.36 7.33
N GLU A 11 9.94 8.42 6.21
CA GLU A 11 10.17 9.65 5.44
C GLU A 11 8.84 10.28 5.00
N ARG A 12 7.94 9.49 4.41
CA ARG A 12 6.62 9.98 3.98
C ARG A 12 5.70 10.31 5.15
N GLN A 13 5.77 9.56 6.24
CA GLN A 13 5.04 9.87 7.46
C GLN A 13 5.50 11.22 8.05
N ALA A 14 6.80 11.49 8.02
CA ALA A 14 7.38 12.74 8.52
C ALA A 14 6.91 13.96 7.71
N GLU A 15 6.78 13.83 6.39
CA GLU A 15 6.18 14.87 5.54
C GLU A 15 4.75 15.22 5.99
N VAL A 16 3.89 14.20 6.18
CA VAL A 16 2.51 14.42 6.64
C VAL A 16 2.49 15.04 8.04
N SER A 17 3.37 14.57 8.93
CA SER A 17 3.44 15.07 10.32
C SER A 17 3.87 16.54 10.35
N THR A 18 4.89 16.91 9.58
CA THR A 18 5.35 18.29 9.39
C THR A 18 4.21 19.19 8.91
N TYR A 19 3.40 18.70 7.97
CA TYR A 19 2.26 19.47 7.47
C TYR A 19 1.17 19.65 8.53
N ILE A 20 0.83 18.61 9.29
CA ILE A 20 -0.17 18.71 10.36
C ILE A 20 0.31 19.63 11.48
N GLU A 21 1.59 19.60 11.87
CA GLU A 21 2.18 20.53 12.85
C GLU A 21 2.05 21.99 12.41
N PHE A 22 2.26 22.26 11.12
CA PHE A 22 1.98 23.57 10.53
C PHE A 22 0.50 23.96 10.67
N LEU A 23 -0.43 23.04 10.37
CA LEU A 23 -1.87 23.30 10.52
C LEU A 23 -2.27 23.54 11.99
N GLN A 24 -1.64 22.83 12.94
CA GLN A 24 -1.88 23.03 14.38
C GLN A 24 -1.44 24.44 14.81
N SER A 25 -0.27 24.88 14.33
CA SER A 25 0.23 26.24 14.57
C SER A 25 -0.70 27.30 13.99
N LEU A 26 -1.23 27.05 12.79
CA LEU A 26 -2.21 27.93 12.14
C LEU A 26 -3.53 27.99 12.93
N GLU A 27 -4.04 26.85 13.40
CA GLU A 27 -5.26 26.78 14.21
C GLU A 27 -5.07 27.50 15.55
N GLN A 28 -3.90 27.36 16.18
CA GLN A 28 -3.56 28.08 17.42
C GLN A 28 -3.51 29.59 17.19
N ALA A 29 -2.90 30.05 16.09
CA ALA A 29 -2.89 31.47 15.72
C ALA A 29 -4.31 32.01 15.49
N SER A 30 -5.19 31.22 14.85
CA SER A 30 -6.61 31.55 14.66
C SER A 30 -7.40 31.76 15.96
N ARG A 31 -6.97 31.16 17.08
CA ARG A 31 -7.60 31.37 18.40
C ARG A 31 -7.20 32.71 19.03
N SER A 32 -6.04 33.24 18.67
CA SER A 32 -5.49 34.49 19.21
C SER A 32 -5.80 35.71 18.32
N GLY A 33 -6.40 35.50 17.15
CA GLY A 33 -6.74 36.54 16.18
C GLY A 33 -6.80 35.98 14.76
N ILE A 34 -7.01 36.84 13.75
CA ILE A 34 -6.96 36.38 12.36
C ILE A 34 -5.49 36.11 11.98
N PRO A 35 -5.11 34.88 11.62
CA PRO A 35 -3.72 34.55 11.34
C PRO A 35 -3.22 35.33 10.12
N LYS A 36 -1.98 35.80 10.18
CA LYS A 36 -1.33 36.54 9.09
C LYS A 36 0.17 36.28 9.10
N LEU A 37 0.80 36.43 7.95
CA LEU A 37 2.26 36.42 7.87
C LEU A 37 2.81 37.75 8.41
N GLU A 38 3.96 37.68 9.06
CA GLU A 38 4.63 38.89 9.57
C GLU A 38 4.96 39.84 8.42
N ASN A 39 4.74 41.14 8.62
CA ASN A 39 4.94 42.19 7.60
C ASN A 39 4.07 42.07 6.34
N VAL A 40 2.98 41.30 6.39
CA VAL A 40 2.00 41.18 5.30
C VAL A 40 0.61 41.58 5.81
N ASP A 41 -0.03 42.54 5.12
CA ASP A 41 -1.38 43.02 5.48
C ASP A 41 -2.50 42.05 5.09
N HIS A 42 -2.17 40.99 4.34
CA HIS A 42 -3.11 39.94 3.97
C HIS A 42 -3.23 38.89 5.08
N SER A 43 -4.44 38.75 5.62
CA SER A 43 -4.79 37.71 6.57
C SER A 43 -5.09 36.38 5.86
N ILE A 44 -4.74 35.27 6.52
CA ILE A 44 -5.09 33.93 6.07
C ILE A 44 -6.59 33.69 6.33
N SER A 45 -7.37 33.63 5.25
CA SER A 45 -8.82 33.48 5.31
C SER A 45 -9.24 32.08 5.76
N THR A 46 -10.49 31.95 6.21
CA THR A 46 -11.08 30.64 6.55
C THR A 46 -11.07 29.68 5.36
N ASP A 47 -11.30 30.17 4.15
CA ASP A 47 -11.27 29.34 2.94
C ASP A 47 -9.85 28.86 2.65
N GLN A 48 -8.82 29.70 2.82
CA GLN A 48 -7.43 29.28 2.71
C GLN A 48 -7.08 28.20 3.75
N GLN A 49 -7.56 28.33 4.99
CA GLN A 49 -7.39 27.28 6.01
C GLN A 49 -8.05 25.97 5.60
N LYS A 50 -9.30 26.01 5.12
CA LYS A 50 -10.01 24.81 4.62
C LYS A 50 -9.31 24.17 3.42
N ILE A 51 -8.75 24.98 2.52
CA ILE A 51 -7.95 24.48 1.39
C ILE A 51 -6.70 23.73 1.89
N LEU A 52 -6.03 24.27 2.90
CA LEU A 52 -4.90 23.59 3.53
C LEU A 52 -5.33 22.29 4.21
N TYR A 53 -6.42 22.30 4.99
CA TYR A 53 -6.89 21.12 5.73
C TYR A 53 -7.24 19.94 4.81
N SER A 54 -7.95 20.23 3.71
CA SER A 54 -8.35 19.22 2.72
C SER A 54 -7.15 18.58 1.99
N SER A 55 -6.01 19.26 1.93
CA SER A 55 -4.78 18.72 1.33
C SER A 55 -4.22 17.53 2.11
N VAL A 56 -4.55 17.38 3.40
CA VAL A 56 -4.14 16.22 4.21
C VAL A 56 -4.66 14.91 3.64
N TYR A 57 -5.87 14.87 3.07
CA TYR A 57 -6.40 13.64 2.46
C TYR A 57 -5.55 13.19 1.25
N LEU A 58 -5.00 14.13 0.48
CA LEU A 58 -4.12 13.81 -0.63
C LEU A 58 -2.79 13.22 -0.14
N GLN A 59 -2.19 13.84 0.88
CA GLN A 59 -0.92 13.39 1.45
C GLN A 59 -1.06 12.02 2.13
N LEU A 60 -2.11 11.81 2.93
CA LEU A 60 -2.39 10.53 3.55
C LEU A 60 -2.65 9.43 2.52
N TYR A 61 -3.37 9.74 1.45
CA TYR A 61 -3.58 8.76 0.39
C TYR A 61 -2.29 8.41 -0.33
N ASN A 62 -1.43 9.40 -0.61
CA ASN A 62 -0.12 9.16 -1.20
C ASN A 62 0.75 8.29 -0.29
N LEU A 63 0.72 8.52 1.03
CA LEU A 63 1.38 7.67 2.01
C LEU A 63 0.88 6.22 1.93
N VAL A 64 -0.45 6.00 1.93
CA VAL A 64 -1.04 4.66 1.80
C VAL A 64 -0.60 4.00 0.49
N GLU A 65 -0.77 4.67 -0.65
CA GLU A 65 -0.47 4.09 -1.95
C GLU A 65 1.02 3.77 -2.12
N SER A 66 1.90 4.69 -1.72
CA SER A 66 3.34 4.48 -1.81
C SER A 66 3.81 3.34 -0.90
N THR A 67 3.25 3.23 0.31
CA THR A 67 3.56 2.15 1.25
C THR A 67 3.20 0.79 0.67
N ILE A 68 1.95 0.62 0.23
CA ILE A 68 1.48 -0.67 -0.29
C ILE A 68 2.19 -1.03 -1.60
N THR A 69 2.44 -0.05 -2.47
CA THR A 69 3.20 -0.28 -3.71
C THR A 69 4.60 -0.81 -3.40
N ARG A 70 5.31 -0.17 -2.47
CA ARG A 70 6.65 -0.61 -2.05
C ARG A 70 6.64 -1.99 -1.38
N CYS A 71 5.63 -2.30 -0.58
CA CYS A 71 5.48 -3.62 0.03
C CYS A 71 5.32 -4.72 -1.03
N LEU A 72 4.48 -4.48 -2.05
CA LEU A 72 4.32 -5.42 -3.16
C LEU A 72 5.60 -5.54 -3.99
N GLU A 73 6.28 -4.43 -4.27
CA GLU A 73 7.58 -4.43 -4.96
C GLU A 73 8.63 -5.21 -4.18
N ALA A 74 8.65 -5.13 -2.85
CA ALA A 74 9.57 -5.91 -2.03
C ALA A 74 9.31 -7.42 -2.17
N VAL A 75 8.05 -7.85 -2.20
CA VAL A 75 7.68 -9.26 -2.47
C VAL A 75 8.14 -9.67 -3.86
N THR A 76 7.87 -8.86 -4.89
CA THR A 76 8.29 -9.20 -6.26
C THR A 76 9.79 -9.28 -6.37
N ASN A 77 10.52 -8.34 -5.77
CA ASN A 77 11.98 -8.31 -5.74
C ASN A 77 12.57 -9.51 -5.00
N ALA A 78 11.97 -9.94 -3.89
CA ALA A 78 12.40 -11.16 -3.18
C ALA A 78 12.23 -12.43 -4.06
N ALA A 79 11.22 -12.45 -4.93
CA ALA A 79 10.94 -13.56 -5.83
C ALA A 79 11.72 -13.51 -7.16
N THR A 80 12.36 -12.40 -7.53
CA THR A 80 13.06 -12.25 -8.82
C THR A 80 14.55 -11.94 -8.72
N ASN A 81 15.01 -11.25 -7.66
CA ASN A 81 16.38 -10.71 -7.60
C ASN A 81 17.47 -11.79 -7.49
N SER A 82 17.14 -13.00 -7.04
CA SER A 82 18.11 -14.09 -6.97
C SER A 82 18.46 -14.69 -8.34
N GLY A 83 17.67 -14.40 -9.39
CA GLY A 83 17.86 -14.94 -10.75
C GLY A 83 17.78 -16.47 -10.85
N THR A 84 17.38 -17.14 -9.77
CA THR A 84 17.49 -18.59 -9.58
C THR A 84 16.16 -19.25 -9.25
N LEU A 85 15.09 -18.48 -9.09
CA LEU A 85 13.76 -18.99 -8.80
C LEU A 85 12.99 -19.28 -10.08
N TYR A 86 12.35 -20.45 -10.12
CA TYR A 86 11.48 -20.91 -11.19
C TYR A 86 10.03 -20.89 -10.71
N ALA A 87 9.07 -21.05 -11.63
CA ALA A 87 7.65 -21.09 -11.30
C ALA A 87 7.31 -22.10 -10.21
N LYS A 88 7.95 -23.28 -10.23
CA LYS A 88 7.75 -24.33 -9.24
C LYS A 88 8.18 -23.94 -7.82
N ASP A 89 9.11 -22.99 -7.68
CA ASP A 89 9.68 -22.64 -6.38
C ASP A 89 8.83 -21.63 -5.62
N LEU A 90 7.90 -20.95 -6.30
CA LEU A 90 6.98 -20.01 -5.68
C LEU A 90 5.86 -20.74 -4.92
N SER A 91 5.35 -20.09 -3.87
CA SER A 91 4.10 -20.48 -3.23
C SER A 91 2.96 -20.49 -4.25
N GLU A 92 1.92 -21.30 -4.01
CA GLU A 92 0.79 -21.40 -4.95
C GLU A 92 0.14 -20.04 -5.25
N SER A 93 -0.09 -19.25 -4.20
CA SER A 93 -0.68 -17.92 -4.29
C SER A 93 0.18 -16.96 -5.12
N LEU A 94 1.49 -16.88 -4.84
CA LEU A 94 2.37 -15.99 -5.59
C LEU A 94 2.60 -16.49 -7.02
N ARG A 95 2.67 -17.81 -7.24
CA ARG A 95 2.69 -18.41 -8.59
C ARG A 95 1.43 -18.02 -9.37
N SER A 96 0.26 -18.01 -8.73
CA SER A 96 -0.99 -17.56 -9.38
C SER A 96 -0.88 -16.10 -9.85
N GLU A 97 -0.32 -15.21 -9.04
CA GLU A 97 -0.09 -13.81 -9.43
C GLU A 97 0.92 -13.68 -10.57
N TRP A 98 2.01 -14.46 -10.55
CA TRP A 98 2.95 -14.52 -11.67
C TRP A 98 2.29 -15.00 -12.97
N VAL A 99 1.49 -16.08 -12.91
CA VAL A 99 0.74 -16.60 -14.07
C VAL A 99 -0.25 -15.55 -14.59
N LYS A 100 -1.00 -14.85 -13.72
CA LYS A 100 -1.90 -13.77 -14.15
C LYS A 100 -1.17 -12.67 -14.91
N GLY A 101 0.04 -12.33 -14.48
CA GLY A 101 0.91 -11.37 -15.17
C GLY A 101 1.36 -11.88 -16.54
N MET A 102 1.89 -13.10 -16.61
CA MET A 102 2.43 -13.70 -17.84
C MET A 102 1.33 -14.00 -18.86
N ALA A 103 0.24 -14.64 -18.44
CA ALA A 103 -0.92 -14.92 -19.28
C ALA A 103 -1.80 -13.69 -19.51
N ARG A 104 -1.47 -12.54 -18.88
CA ARG A 104 -2.17 -11.25 -19.03
C ARG A 104 -3.67 -11.35 -18.81
N THR A 105 -4.11 -12.23 -17.92
CA THR A 105 -5.54 -12.50 -17.65
C THR A 105 -6.25 -11.35 -16.98
N ASN A 106 -5.49 -10.38 -16.47
CA ASN A 106 -5.95 -9.14 -15.86
C ASN A 106 -6.24 -8.03 -16.90
N LYS A 107 -6.06 -8.28 -18.20
CA LYS A 107 -6.27 -7.31 -19.28
C LYS A 107 -7.34 -7.81 -20.25
N GLU A 108 -8.11 -6.89 -20.80
CA GLU A 108 -8.93 -7.20 -21.97
C GLU A 108 -8.02 -7.37 -23.19
N LEU A 109 -8.05 -8.57 -23.78
CA LEU A 109 -7.23 -8.96 -24.92
C LEU A 109 -8.10 -9.63 -25.99
N SER A 110 -7.74 -9.38 -27.25
CA SER A 110 -8.25 -10.14 -28.40
C SER A 110 -7.86 -11.62 -28.31
N SER A 111 -8.55 -12.47 -29.07
CA SER A 111 -8.26 -13.90 -29.14
C SER A 111 -6.77 -14.17 -29.46
N ASP A 112 -6.23 -13.48 -30.47
CA ASP A 112 -4.83 -13.64 -30.89
C ASP A 112 -3.85 -13.24 -29.79
N ASN A 113 -4.09 -12.12 -29.11
CA ASN A 113 -3.22 -11.68 -28.01
C ASN A 113 -3.27 -12.61 -26.79
N ARG A 114 -4.43 -13.25 -26.52
CA ARG A 114 -4.54 -14.28 -25.48
C ARG A 114 -3.76 -15.54 -25.87
N PHE A 115 -3.86 -15.95 -27.13
CA PHE A 115 -3.10 -17.09 -27.65
C PHE A 115 -1.59 -16.85 -27.56
N LEU A 116 -1.11 -15.65 -27.94
CA LEU A 116 0.30 -15.28 -27.82
C LEU A 116 0.79 -15.31 -26.36
N ALA A 117 0.00 -14.77 -25.41
CA ALA A 117 0.36 -14.82 -23.98
C ALA A 117 0.39 -16.26 -23.44
N ALA A 118 -0.53 -17.12 -23.88
CA ALA A 118 -0.51 -18.53 -23.52
C ALA A 118 0.72 -19.26 -24.09
N MET A 119 1.08 -18.99 -25.34
CA MET A 119 2.30 -19.52 -25.95
C MET A 119 3.56 -19.08 -25.22
N GLU A 120 3.65 -17.81 -24.83
CA GLU A 120 4.78 -17.26 -24.06
C GLU A 120 4.92 -17.94 -22.69
N LEU A 121 3.80 -18.12 -21.97
CA LEU A 121 3.78 -18.85 -20.70
C LEU A 121 4.24 -20.31 -20.88
N CYS A 122 3.68 -21.02 -21.88
CA CYS A 122 4.08 -22.40 -22.17
C CYS A 122 5.57 -22.50 -22.49
N GLU A 123 6.09 -21.61 -23.34
CA GLU A 123 7.51 -21.56 -23.69
C GLU A 123 8.39 -21.24 -22.46
N HIS A 124 7.94 -20.36 -21.57
CA HIS A 124 8.64 -20.09 -20.30
C HIS A 124 8.77 -21.34 -19.42
N LEU A 125 7.68 -22.09 -19.29
CA LEU A 125 7.63 -23.33 -18.50
C LEU A 125 8.43 -24.48 -19.13
N ILE A 126 8.28 -24.70 -20.45
CA ILE A 126 8.97 -25.77 -21.19
C ILE A 126 10.48 -25.55 -21.19
N SER A 127 10.90 -24.30 -21.45
CA SER A 127 12.32 -23.93 -21.43
C SER A 127 12.88 -23.78 -20.00
N ASN A 128 12.08 -24.08 -18.96
CA ASN A 128 12.42 -23.99 -17.55
C ASN A 128 13.20 -22.70 -17.23
N ARG A 129 12.65 -21.56 -17.64
CA ARG A 129 13.33 -20.26 -17.48
C ARG A 129 13.14 -19.72 -16.06
N PRO A 130 14.15 -19.04 -15.48
CA PRO A 130 13.96 -18.36 -14.21
C PRO A 130 12.96 -17.21 -14.34
N ILE A 131 12.33 -16.86 -13.23
CA ILE A 131 11.43 -15.71 -13.14
C ILE A 131 12.28 -14.46 -13.01
N THR A 132 12.33 -13.67 -14.08
CA THR A 132 13.03 -12.38 -14.12
C THR A 132 12.10 -11.20 -13.89
N VAL A 133 10.79 -11.39 -14.10
CA VAL A 133 9.76 -10.36 -13.93
C VAL A 133 8.55 -10.96 -13.24
N LEU A 134 8.10 -10.30 -12.18
CA LEU A 134 6.84 -10.59 -11.49
C LEU A 134 6.19 -9.25 -11.17
N SER A 135 4.91 -9.11 -11.49
CA SER A 135 4.13 -7.91 -11.18
C SER A 135 2.82 -8.31 -10.54
N ILE A 136 2.58 -7.83 -9.33
CA ILE A 136 1.31 -8.05 -8.62
C ILE A 136 0.37 -6.91 -8.99
N THR A 137 -0.81 -7.25 -9.51
CA THR A 137 -1.79 -6.23 -9.90
C THR A 137 -2.35 -5.56 -8.65
N LYS A 138 -2.22 -4.23 -8.54
CA LYS A 138 -2.80 -3.43 -7.44
C LYS A 138 -4.29 -3.74 -7.27
N GLY A 139 -4.72 -4.03 -6.04
CA GLY A 139 -6.14 -4.24 -5.71
C GLY A 139 -6.98 -2.98 -5.99
N GLY A 140 -8.25 -3.17 -6.37
CA GLY A 140 -9.22 -2.07 -6.52
C GLY A 140 -8.87 -1.00 -7.56
N GLY A 141 -8.02 -1.31 -8.55
CA GLY A 141 -7.55 -0.33 -9.54
C GLY A 141 -6.65 0.76 -8.94
N GLY A 142 -5.96 0.44 -7.84
CA GLY A 142 -5.16 1.39 -7.08
C GLY A 142 -5.95 2.15 -6.01
N ASN A 143 -7.25 1.90 -5.83
CA ASN A 143 -8.07 2.51 -4.78
C ASN A 143 -7.88 1.82 -3.42
N TRP A 144 -6.73 2.08 -2.77
CA TRP A 144 -6.42 1.49 -1.48
C TRP A 144 -7.36 1.93 -0.35
N ASP A 145 -7.90 0.92 0.35
CA ASP A 145 -8.51 0.96 1.68
C ASP A 145 -8.15 -0.35 2.41
N ASP A 146 -8.56 -0.51 3.67
CA ASP A 146 -8.30 -1.69 4.49
C ASP A 146 -8.77 -2.99 3.81
N THR A 147 -9.97 -2.98 3.23
CA THR A 147 -10.52 -4.15 2.52
C THR A 147 -9.69 -4.54 1.28
N ASN A 148 -9.31 -3.56 0.45
CA ASN A 148 -8.50 -3.84 -0.74
C ASN A 148 -7.08 -4.26 -0.38
N ILE A 149 -6.52 -3.76 0.72
CA ILE A 149 -5.22 -4.16 1.24
C ILE A 149 -5.29 -5.62 1.70
N GLU A 150 -6.26 -5.99 2.52
CA GLU A 150 -6.47 -7.37 3.01
C GLU A 150 -6.69 -8.36 1.86
N ASN A 151 -7.59 -8.04 0.92
CA ASN A 151 -7.82 -8.88 -0.26
C ASN A 151 -6.56 -9.06 -1.12
N THR A 152 -5.70 -8.05 -1.18
CA THR A 152 -4.43 -8.14 -1.91
C THR A 152 -3.45 -9.05 -1.19
N THR A 153 -3.30 -8.93 0.13
CA THR A 153 -2.40 -9.81 0.91
C THR A 153 -2.83 -11.27 0.83
N LEU A 154 -4.13 -11.56 0.87
CA LEU A 154 -4.66 -12.91 0.69
C LEU A 154 -4.30 -13.49 -0.67
N ARG A 155 -4.40 -12.68 -1.74
CA ARG A 155 -3.98 -13.07 -3.09
C ARG A 155 -2.49 -13.33 -3.21
N VAL A 156 -1.67 -12.54 -2.51
CA VAL A 156 -0.21 -12.72 -2.47
C VAL A 156 0.15 -14.00 -1.72
N GLY A 157 -0.59 -14.34 -0.67
CA GLY A 157 -0.51 -15.64 -0.01
C GLY A 157 -0.46 -15.62 1.52
N PHE A 158 -0.80 -14.50 2.17
CA PHE A 158 -0.78 -14.41 3.64
C PHE A 158 -1.94 -13.56 4.18
N ASN A 159 -2.24 -13.76 5.46
CA ASN A 159 -3.25 -12.99 6.18
C ASN A 159 -2.57 -11.84 6.91
N LEU A 160 -3.21 -10.68 6.92
CA LEU A 160 -2.76 -9.58 7.77
C LEU A 160 -3.14 -9.84 9.23
N ASN A 161 -2.13 -9.91 10.09
CA ASN A 161 -2.31 -9.93 11.52
C ASN A 161 -2.19 -8.50 12.07
N ILE A 162 -3.33 -7.81 12.12
CA ILE A 162 -3.44 -6.46 12.70
C ILE A 162 -3.99 -6.56 14.13
N SER A 163 -3.38 -5.85 15.07
CA SER A 163 -3.78 -5.81 16.47
C SER A 163 -5.19 -5.25 16.65
N ASP A 164 -5.88 -5.68 17.71
CA ASP A 164 -7.27 -5.28 17.95
C ASP A 164 -7.40 -3.77 18.19
N ASP A 165 -6.41 -3.14 18.82
CA ASP A 165 -6.39 -1.69 19.04
C ASP A 165 -6.29 -0.93 17.72
N VAL A 166 -5.42 -1.38 16.81
CA VAL A 166 -5.26 -0.76 15.48
C VAL A 166 -6.48 -1.01 14.60
N LYS A 167 -7.05 -2.23 14.62
CA LYS A 167 -8.32 -2.55 13.94
C LYS A 167 -9.47 -1.66 14.42
N GLN A 168 -9.58 -1.46 15.73
CA GLN A 168 -10.58 -0.56 16.30
C GLN A 168 -10.32 0.89 15.88
N GLY A 169 -9.06 1.33 15.88
CA GLY A 169 -8.65 2.66 15.44
C GLY A 169 -9.07 2.96 14.00
N ILE A 170 -8.82 2.06 13.04
CA ILE A 170 -9.21 2.26 11.65
C ILE A 170 -10.73 2.19 11.43
N ARG A 171 -11.45 1.38 12.21
CA ARG A 171 -12.92 1.22 12.11
C ARG A 171 -13.69 2.32 12.81
N ARG A 172 -13.07 3.01 13.77
CA ARG A 172 -13.67 4.12 14.49
C ARG A 172 -14.15 5.15 13.47
N HIS A 173 -15.43 5.50 13.56
CA HIS A 173 -16.02 6.48 12.66
C HIS A 173 -15.31 7.82 12.79
N TYR A 174 -14.84 8.31 11.66
CA TYR A 174 -14.21 9.62 11.51
C TYR A 174 -15.23 10.64 11.02
N ARG A 175 -15.76 10.45 9.81
CA ARG A 175 -16.74 11.33 9.16
C ARG A 175 -17.62 10.54 8.21
N ASP A 176 -18.89 10.94 8.07
CA ASP A 176 -19.89 10.27 7.23
C ASP A 176 -20.02 8.75 7.55
N GLY A 177 -19.75 8.37 8.80
CA GLY A 177 -19.73 6.96 9.23
C GLY A 177 -18.56 6.13 8.68
N MET A 178 -17.60 6.75 7.99
CA MET A 178 -16.45 6.06 7.41
C MET A 178 -15.34 5.86 8.44
N GLY A 179 -14.67 4.70 8.36
CA GLY A 179 -13.38 4.47 9.00
C GLY A 179 -12.23 5.27 8.33
N ALA A 180 -11.05 5.22 8.93
CA ALA A 180 -9.92 6.06 8.56
C ALA A 180 -9.50 5.93 7.08
N LEU A 181 -9.18 4.72 6.62
CA LEU A 181 -8.71 4.50 5.25
C LEU A 181 -9.82 4.75 4.21
N SER A 182 -11.05 4.36 4.53
CA SER A 182 -12.21 4.64 3.67
C SER A 182 -12.44 6.15 3.49
N ALA A 183 -12.30 6.94 4.56
CA ALA A 183 -12.38 8.39 4.50
C ALA A 183 -11.24 8.97 3.64
N VAL A 184 -9.99 8.58 3.88
CA VAL A 184 -8.81 9.03 3.11
C VAL A 184 -9.01 8.77 1.62
N LYS A 185 -9.38 7.54 1.25
CA LYS A 185 -9.68 7.16 -0.14
C LYS A 185 -10.83 7.99 -0.72
N THR A 186 -11.94 8.09 0.01
CA THR A 186 -13.17 8.71 -0.50
C THR A 186 -12.97 10.21 -0.74
N TYR A 187 -12.40 10.95 0.21
CA TYR A 187 -12.18 12.38 0.03
C TYR A 187 -11.08 12.68 -0.98
N ARG A 188 -10.00 11.88 -1.03
CA ARG A 188 -9.01 11.98 -2.11
C ARG A 188 -9.67 11.81 -3.47
N ASN A 189 -10.50 10.79 -3.66
CA ASN A 189 -11.18 10.53 -4.92
C ASN A 189 -12.16 11.65 -5.28
N LYS A 190 -12.96 12.14 -4.32
CA LYS A 190 -13.89 13.25 -4.57
C LYS A 190 -13.14 14.51 -5.01
N LEU A 191 -12.01 14.84 -4.37
CA LEU A 191 -11.15 15.97 -4.76
C LEU A 191 -10.53 15.77 -6.15
N ALA A 192 -9.88 14.63 -6.39
CA ALA A 192 -9.18 14.34 -7.64
C ALA A 192 -10.09 14.28 -8.86
N HIS A 193 -11.34 13.85 -8.68
CA HIS A 193 -12.35 13.82 -9.74
C HIS A 193 -13.18 15.10 -9.83
N GLY A 194 -12.88 16.14 -9.04
CA GLY A 194 -13.60 17.41 -9.05
C GLY A 194 -15.06 17.32 -8.59
N LYS A 195 -15.41 16.28 -7.82
CA LYS A 195 -16.77 16.10 -7.28
C LYS A 195 -17.09 17.07 -6.14
N ILE A 196 -16.06 17.54 -5.45
CA ILE A 196 -16.12 18.55 -4.39
C ILE A 196 -14.90 19.46 -4.52
N SER A 197 -15.03 20.72 -4.10
CA SER A 197 -13.93 21.64 -3.92
C SER A 197 -13.15 21.36 -2.62
N PHE A 198 -11.94 21.91 -2.52
CA PHE A 198 -11.13 21.84 -1.30
C PHE A 198 -11.84 22.46 -0.08
N VAL A 199 -12.55 23.57 -0.26
CA VAL A 199 -13.30 24.24 0.81
C VAL A 199 -14.46 23.35 1.32
N GLU A 200 -15.24 22.77 0.40
CA GLU A 200 -16.33 21.84 0.75
C GLU A 200 -15.78 20.58 1.45
N CYS A 201 -14.63 20.07 0.99
CA CYS A 201 -14.00 18.89 1.56
C CYS A 201 -13.60 19.07 3.03
N ALA A 202 -13.10 20.23 3.42
CA ALA A 202 -12.70 20.50 4.80
C ALA A 202 -13.80 21.12 5.66
N ASN A 203 -15.05 21.17 5.17
CA ASN A 203 -16.14 21.67 5.98
C ASN A 203 -16.37 20.76 7.20
N GLU A 204 -16.48 21.38 8.38
CA GLU A 204 -16.64 20.69 9.68
C GLU A 204 -15.49 19.74 10.07
N VAL A 205 -14.30 19.94 9.51
CA VAL A 205 -13.08 19.19 9.85
C VAL A 205 -12.15 20.05 10.70
N THR A 206 -11.71 19.54 11.85
CA THR A 206 -10.70 20.20 12.69
C THR A 206 -9.30 19.63 12.44
N VAL A 207 -8.25 20.34 12.85
CA VAL A 207 -6.89 19.81 12.76
C VAL A 207 -6.70 18.60 13.68
N SER A 208 -7.39 18.57 14.83
CA SER A 208 -7.40 17.42 15.73
C SER A 208 -7.96 16.16 15.07
N ASP A 209 -8.99 16.31 14.23
CA ASP A 209 -9.57 15.18 13.49
C ASP A 209 -8.57 14.66 12.45
N LEU A 210 -7.92 15.55 11.71
CA LEU A 210 -6.88 15.19 10.74
C LEU A 210 -5.67 14.50 11.40
N GLN A 211 -5.28 14.94 12.60
CA GLN A 211 -4.24 14.28 13.38
C GLN A 211 -4.63 12.84 13.75
N LYS A 212 -5.84 12.63 14.29
CA LYS A 212 -6.34 11.27 14.59
C LYS A 212 -6.42 10.40 13.34
N LEU A 213 -6.86 10.97 12.22
CA LEU A 213 -6.93 10.27 10.93
C LEU A 213 -5.54 9.81 10.49
N LYS A 214 -4.53 10.67 10.60
CA LYS A 214 -3.13 10.34 10.33
C LYS A 214 -2.61 9.27 11.28
N ASP A 215 -2.88 9.37 12.57
CA ASP A 215 -2.35 8.43 13.57
C ASP A 215 -2.94 7.03 13.37
N ASN A 216 -4.27 6.92 13.18
CA ASN A 216 -4.93 5.65 12.87
C ASN A 216 -4.42 5.05 11.55
N THR A 217 -4.27 5.88 10.51
CA THR A 217 -3.74 5.44 9.20
C THR A 217 -2.31 4.92 9.34
N THR A 218 -1.45 5.65 10.05
CA THR A 218 -0.02 5.28 10.18
C THR A 218 0.20 4.09 11.09
N ALA A 219 -0.57 3.94 12.17
CA ALA A 219 -0.52 2.75 13.01
C ALA A 219 -0.86 1.48 12.21
N TYR A 220 -1.91 1.54 11.40
CA TYR A 220 -2.28 0.44 10.50
C TYR A 220 -1.20 0.12 9.47
N LEU A 221 -0.65 1.14 8.80
CA LEU A 221 0.37 0.93 7.78
C LEU A 221 1.66 0.32 8.36
N ARG A 222 2.05 0.66 9.60
CA ARG A 222 3.19 0.02 10.27
C ARG A 222 2.98 -1.47 10.45
N GLU A 223 1.84 -1.88 10.99
CA GLU A 223 1.56 -3.30 11.16
C GLU A 223 1.44 -4.04 9.82
N VAL A 224 0.91 -3.37 8.77
CA VAL A 224 0.94 -3.94 7.40
C VAL A 224 2.38 -4.17 6.94
N ILE A 225 3.27 -3.17 7.10
CA ILE A 225 4.69 -3.30 6.75
C ILE A 225 5.33 -4.46 7.51
N ASP A 226 5.08 -4.57 8.81
CA ASP A 226 5.62 -5.65 9.65
C ASP A 226 5.16 -7.03 9.17
N ASN A 227 3.90 -7.18 8.76
CA ASN A 227 3.39 -8.42 8.19
C ASN A 227 4.05 -8.75 6.83
N PHE A 228 4.27 -7.76 5.97
CA PHE A 228 5.01 -7.96 4.71
C PHE A 228 6.46 -8.36 4.96
N ILE A 229 7.12 -7.76 5.95
CA ILE A 229 8.47 -8.11 6.37
C ILE A 229 8.51 -9.56 6.84
N ALA A 230 7.61 -9.95 7.76
CA ALA A 230 7.54 -11.32 8.27
C ALA A 230 7.32 -12.34 7.14
N TYR A 231 6.43 -12.06 6.20
CA TYR A 231 6.18 -12.90 5.03
C TYR A 231 7.44 -13.10 4.16
N ILE A 232 8.21 -12.03 3.94
CA ILE A 232 9.44 -12.07 3.14
C ILE A 232 10.57 -12.79 3.89
N GLU A 233 10.83 -12.42 5.14
CA GLU A 233 11.89 -13.01 5.96
C GLU A 233 11.62 -14.48 6.32
N GLY A 234 10.35 -14.87 6.43
CA GLY A 234 9.92 -16.26 6.59
C GLY A 234 9.98 -17.09 5.29
N PHE A 235 10.40 -16.48 4.17
CA PHE A 235 10.42 -17.10 2.84
C PHE A 235 9.04 -17.67 2.44
N GLU A 236 7.95 -17.09 2.94
CA GLU A 236 6.61 -17.64 2.76
C GLU A 236 6.11 -17.52 1.31
N TYR A 237 6.76 -16.66 0.54
CA TYR A 237 6.62 -16.54 -0.91
C TYR A 237 7.16 -17.73 -1.69
N LEU A 238 7.90 -18.64 -1.06
CA LEU A 238 8.36 -19.90 -1.63
C LEU A 238 7.42 -21.06 -1.27
N ALA A 239 7.41 -22.07 -2.15
CA ALA A 239 6.80 -23.36 -1.87
C ALA A 239 7.40 -23.96 -0.57
N PRO A 240 6.60 -24.64 0.27
CA PRO A 240 7.06 -25.11 1.59
C PRO A 240 8.35 -25.95 1.58
N ASP A 241 8.55 -26.77 0.55
CA ASP A 241 9.73 -27.62 0.31
C ASP A 241 10.97 -26.85 -0.15
N ARG A 242 10.81 -25.59 -0.55
CA ARG A 242 11.89 -24.71 -1.04
C ARG A 242 12.34 -23.67 -0.01
N ARG A 243 11.66 -23.60 1.14
CA ARG A 243 12.02 -22.66 2.21
C ARG A 243 13.35 -23.11 2.85
N PRO A 244 14.27 -22.18 3.16
CA PRO A 244 15.50 -22.50 3.89
C PRO A 244 15.19 -23.24 5.20
N GLY A 245 15.84 -24.38 5.43
CA GLY A 245 15.65 -25.22 6.62
C GLY A 245 14.62 -26.35 6.48
N ASN A 246 13.85 -26.42 5.39
CA ASN A 246 12.89 -27.50 5.10
C ASN A 246 13.40 -28.54 4.09
N THR A 247 14.67 -28.50 3.70
CA THR A 247 15.25 -29.47 2.77
C THR A 247 15.36 -30.85 3.44
N ILE A 248 14.34 -31.69 3.23
CA ILE A 248 14.40 -33.12 3.53
C ILE A 248 15.37 -33.76 2.52
N GLY A 249 16.55 -34.14 3.00
CA GLY A 249 17.40 -35.24 2.50
C GLY A 249 17.75 -35.28 1.02
N GLU A 250 18.86 -34.67 0.62
CA GLU A 250 19.73 -35.25 -0.42
C GLU A 250 20.65 -36.30 0.25
N GLN A 251 20.08 -37.46 0.59
CA GLN A 251 20.85 -38.70 0.75
C GLN A 251 20.08 -39.81 0.05
N GLU A 252 20.83 -40.65 -0.65
CA GLU A 252 20.41 -41.80 -1.47
C GLU A 252 19.92 -41.48 -2.89
N LEU A 253 20.87 -41.53 -3.83
CA LEU A 253 20.77 -42.32 -5.07
C LEU A 253 22.18 -42.41 -5.70
N ASN A 254 22.98 -43.36 -5.22
CA ASN A 254 24.08 -43.94 -5.97
C ASN A 254 23.97 -45.46 -5.84
N PRO A 255 23.45 -46.19 -6.84
CA PRO A 255 23.64 -47.62 -6.90
C PRO A 255 25.00 -47.92 -7.55
N THR A 256 25.80 -48.69 -6.81
CA THR A 256 26.88 -49.55 -7.33
C THR A 256 26.37 -50.53 -8.39
#